data_AF-A0A820EDQ5-F1
#
_entry.id   AF-A0A820EDQ5-F1
#
_cell.length_a   1.000
_cell.length_b   1.000
_cell.length_c   1.000
_cell.angle_alpha   90.00
_cell.angle_beta   90.00
_cell.angle_gamma   90.00
#
_symmetry.space_group_name_H-M   'P 1'
#
loop_
_entity.id
_entity.type
_entity.pdbx_description
1 polymer ?
#
loop_
_entity_poly.entity_id
_entity_poly.type
_entity_poly.pdbx_seq_one_letter_code
_entity_poly.pdbx_strand_id
1 'polypeptide(L)'
;RNLANGFLLSYRSIDHPEAIDLSGKFVRTIFKGAHLIEATDNGNGFRYTYIQYADPGGRIPKILANRPQCDIILNEIEGIRKAMKNPIHSNK
;
A
#
# COMPACT_ATOMS: atom_id res chain seq x y z
N ARG A 1 3.03 13.55 -4.16
CA ARG A 1 3.62 14.44 -5.19
C ARG A 1 2.77 14.37 -6.44
N ASN A 2 2.40 15.51 -7.01
CA ASN A 2 1.71 15.56 -8.30
C ASN A 2 2.73 15.47 -9.44
N LEU A 3 2.38 14.74 -10.49
CA LEU A 3 3.14 14.56 -11.71
C LEU A 3 2.33 15.16 -12.88
N ALA A 4 2.95 15.31 -14.05
CA ALA A 4 2.28 15.89 -15.21
C ALA A 4 1.06 15.07 -15.67
N ASN A 5 1.11 13.75 -15.52
CA ASN A 5 0.09 12.79 -15.96
C ASN A 5 -0.48 11.94 -14.81
N GLY A 6 -0.32 12.37 -13.55
CA GLY A 6 -0.66 11.49 -12.42
C GLY A 6 -0.21 11.98 -11.06
N PHE A 7 -0.11 11.05 -10.10
CA PHE A 7 0.39 11.34 -8.77
C PHE A 7 1.12 10.15 -8.15
N LEU A 8 2.05 10.48 -7.24
CA LEU A 8 2.84 9.55 -6.46
C LEU A 8 2.55 9.76 -4.97
N LEU A 9 2.09 8.72 -4.29
CA LEU A 9 2.01 8.64 -2.84
C LEU A 9 3.10 7.71 -2.33
N SER A 10 4.17 8.27 -1.78
CA SER A 10 5.25 7.51 -1.15
C SER A 10 5.15 7.58 0.36
N TYR A 11 5.49 6.48 1.04
CA TYR A 11 5.44 6.40 2.49
C TYR A 11 6.55 5.48 3.02
N ARG A 12 6.86 5.68 4.30
CA ARG A 12 7.78 4.83 5.06
C ARG A 12 7.37 4.83 6.52
N SER A 13 7.67 3.76 7.22
CA SER A 13 7.59 3.73 8.68
C SER A 13 8.51 4.80 9.26
N ILE A 14 7.98 5.51 10.25
CA ILE A 14 8.72 6.43 11.11
C ILE A 14 8.52 5.99 12.56
N ASP A 15 9.50 6.28 13.40
CA ASP A 15 9.34 6.13 14.85
C ASP A 15 8.53 7.32 15.35
N HIS A 16 7.39 7.03 15.98
CA HIS A 16 6.54 8.04 16.60
C HIS A 16 6.32 7.67 18.07
N PRO A 17 6.67 8.54 19.03
CA PRO A 17 6.63 8.20 20.47
C PRO A 17 5.26 7.69 20.94
N GLU A 18 4.18 8.23 20.38
CA GLU A 18 2.80 7.87 20.75
C GLU A 18 2.29 6.57 20.09
N ALA A 19 3.01 6.04 19.10
CA ALA A 19 2.60 4.86 18.32
C ALA A 19 3.34 3.57 18.74
N ILE A 20 4.00 3.59 19.90
CA ILE A 20 4.72 2.43 20.43
C ILE A 20 3.72 1.47 21.08
N ASP A 21 3.66 0.22 20.60
CA ASP A 21 2.93 -0.83 21.31
C ASP A 21 3.71 -1.29 22.54
N LEU A 22 3.23 -0.89 23.72
CA LEU A 22 3.81 -1.32 25.00
C LEU A 22 3.23 -2.65 25.51
N SER A 23 2.18 -3.17 24.86
CA SER A 23 1.51 -4.40 25.30
C SER A 23 2.27 -5.67 24.93
N GLY A 24 3.20 -5.59 23.96
CA GLY A 24 3.94 -6.73 23.43
C GLY A 24 3.10 -7.69 22.59
N LYS A 25 1.83 -7.34 22.29
CA LYS A 25 0.92 -8.16 21.48
C LYS A 25 1.24 -8.09 20.00
N PHE A 26 1.84 -6.99 19.54
CA PHE A 26 2.12 -6.75 18.15
C PHE A 26 3.62 -6.63 17.89
N VAL A 27 4.08 -7.25 16.81
CA VAL A 27 5.43 -7.02 16.29
C VAL A 27 5.38 -5.81 15.37
N ARG A 28 6.24 -4.82 15.64
CA ARG A 28 6.34 -3.64 14.78
C ARG A 28 6.96 -4.02 13.44
N THR A 29 6.14 -3.98 12.39
CA THR A 29 6.58 -4.14 11.00
C THR A 29 7.15 -2.82 10.45
N ILE A 30 8.22 -2.91 9.67
CA ILE A 30 8.79 -1.77 8.95
C ILE A 30 8.33 -1.82 7.49
N PHE A 31 7.66 -0.77 7.05
CA PHE A 31 7.17 -0.62 5.68
C PHE A 31 7.89 0.52 4.97
N LYS A 32 8.13 0.35 3.68
CA LYS A 32 8.44 1.42 2.74
C LYS A 32 7.69 1.11 1.45
N GLY A 33 7.07 2.11 0.85
CA GLY A 33 6.30 1.85 -0.35
C GLY A 33 5.96 3.11 -1.10
N ALA A 34 5.44 2.89 -2.30
CA ALA A 34 4.91 3.95 -3.13
C ALA A 34 3.79 3.45 -4.02
N HIS A 35 2.73 4.24 -4.10
CA HIS A 35 1.66 4.10 -5.08
C HIS A 35 1.81 5.17 -6.15
N LEU A 36 1.87 4.73 -7.40
CA LEU A 36 1.91 5.60 -8.57
C LEU A 36 0.65 5.35 -9.40
N ILE A 37 -0.09 6.43 -9.67
CA ILE A 37 -1.26 6.43 -10.55
C ILE A 37 -0.97 7.39 -11.70
N GLU A 38 -1.06 6.87 -12.92
CA GLU A 38 -0.80 7.62 -14.16
C GLU A 38 -1.97 7.41 -15.12
N ALA A 39 -2.43 8.48 -15.78
CA ALA A 39 -3.36 8.35 -16.89
C ALA A 39 -2.71 7.58 -18.05
N THR A 40 -3.49 6.76 -18.76
CA THR A 40 -3.03 6.12 -19.99
C THR A 40 -3.09 7.09 -21.16
N ASP A 41 -2.21 6.94 -22.15
CA ASP A 41 -2.08 7.86 -23.29
C ASP A 41 -3.37 8.05 -24.11
N ASN A 42 -4.27 7.06 -24.04
CA ASN A 42 -5.57 7.05 -24.72
C ASN A 42 -6.74 7.55 -23.86
N GLY A 43 -6.50 8.01 -22.63
CA GLY A 43 -7.53 8.55 -21.72
C GLY A 43 -8.56 7.53 -21.20
N ASN A 44 -8.45 6.25 -21.57
CA ASN A 44 -9.43 5.21 -21.24
C ASN A 44 -9.16 4.49 -19.91
N GLY A 45 -8.29 5.04 -19.05
CA GLY A 45 -8.01 4.47 -17.75
C GLY A 45 -6.75 5.04 -17.11
N PHE A 46 -6.23 4.28 -16.15
CA PHE A 46 -5.00 4.61 -15.46
C PHE A 46 -4.14 3.36 -15.30
N ARG A 47 -2.82 3.56 -15.30
CA ARG A 47 -1.85 2.59 -14.82
C ARG A 47 -1.69 2.80 -13.32
N TYR A 48 -1.83 1.72 -12.57
CA TYR A 48 -1.54 1.68 -11.14
C TYR A 48 -0.29 0.82 -10.90
N THR A 49 0.73 1.43 -10.33
CA THR A 49 1.96 0.76 -9.94
C THR A 49 2.12 0.84 -8.43
N TYR A 50 2.32 -0.31 -7.80
CA TYR A 50 2.59 -0.41 -6.37
C TYR A 50 3.94 -1.08 -6.15
N ILE A 51 4.82 -0.40 -5.42
CA ILE A 51 6.11 -0.93 -4.97
C ILE A 51 6.08 -0.98 -3.46
N GLN A 52 6.41 -2.15 -2.89
CA GLN A 52 6.37 -2.38 -1.46
C GLN A 52 7.66 -3.08 -0.99
N TYR A 53 8.18 -2.60 0.12
CA TYR A 53 9.13 -3.29 0.98
C TYR A 53 8.49 -3.43 2.36
N ALA A 54 8.50 -4.65 2.90
CA ALA A 54 8.01 -4.92 4.24
C ALA A 54 8.97 -5.86 4.96
N ASP A 55 9.41 -5.44 6.14
CA ASP A 55 10.11 -6.27 7.11
C ASP A 55 9.15 -6.55 8.28
N PRO A 56 8.58 -7.77 8.37
CA PRO A 56 7.62 -8.12 9.42
C PRO A 56 8.23 -8.08 10.82
N GLY A 57 9.57 -7.99 10.94
CA GLY A 57 10.28 -8.07 12.20
C GLY A 57 10.16 -9.45 12.84
N GLY A 58 10.52 -9.51 14.13
CA GLY A 58 10.48 -10.76 14.89
C GLY A 58 11.48 -11.81 14.36
N ARG A 59 11.17 -13.09 14.60
CA ARG A 59 12.00 -14.24 14.21
C ARG A 59 11.30 -15.10 13.16
N ILE A 60 10.78 -14.47 12.10
CA ILE A 60 10.07 -15.18 11.02
C ILE A 60 11.06 -15.48 9.87
N PRO A 61 11.19 -16.75 9.43
CA PRO A 61 11.99 -17.09 8.26
C PRO A 61 11.53 -16.34 7.00
N LYS A 62 12.48 -15.82 6.21
CA LYS A 62 12.20 -15.02 4.99
C LYS A 62 11.21 -15.68 4.02
N ILE A 63 11.30 -17.01 3.85
CA ILE A 63 10.41 -17.76 2.95
C ILE A 63 8.94 -17.72 3.40
N LEU A 64 8.70 -17.68 4.72
CA LEU A 64 7.36 -17.58 5.29
C LEU A 64 6.86 -16.13 5.31
N ALA A 65 7.77 -15.15 5.31
CA ALA A 65 7.43 -13.73 5.22
C ALA A 65 7.01 -13.30 3.81
N ASN A 66 7.62 -13.86 2.77
CA ASN A 66 7.41 -13.39 1.39
C ASN A 66 6.06 -13.80 0.79
N ARG A 67 5.58 -15.01 1.08
CA ARG A 67 4.32 -15.52 0.49
C ARG A 67 3.10 -14.66 0.89
N PRO A 68 2.89 -14.33 2.18
CA PRO A 68 1.82 -13.42 2.59
C PRO A 68 1.91 -12.02 1.96
N GLN A 69 3.13 -11.52 1.70
CA GLN A 69 3.30 -10.19 1.09
C GLN A 69 2.73 -10.13 -0.33
N CYS A 70 2.95 -11.17 -1.14
CA CYS A 70 2.34 -11.26 -2.47
C CYS A 70 0.81 -11.27 -2.41
N ASP A 71 0.24 -12.06 -1.48
CA ASP A 71 -1.21 -12.17 -1.31
C ASP A 71 -1.83 -10.83 -0.86
N ILE A 72 -1.15 -10.10 0.03
CA ILE A 72 -1.57 -8.76 0.47
C ILE A 72 -1.64 -7.78 -0.70
N ILE A 73 -0.62 -7.74 -1.56
CA ILE A 73 -0.59 -6.83 -2.73
C ILE A 73 -1.75 -7.13 -3.68
N LEU A 74 -2.03 -8.42 -3.94
CA LEU A 74 -3.15 -8.81 -4.80
C LEU A 74 -4.50 -8.42 -4.20
N ASN A 75 -4.69 -8.68 -2.90
CA ASN A 75 -5.90 -8.30 -2.18
C ASN A 75 -6.12 -6.78 -2.16
N GLU A 76 -5.04 -5.99 -2.06
CA GLU A 76 -5.12 -4.53 -2.13
C GLU A 76 -5.58 -4.07 -3.53
N ILE A 77 -5.01 -4.63 -4.60
CA ILE A 77 -5.43 -4.33 -5.98
C ILE A 77 -6.91 -4.70 -6.19
N GLU A 78 -7.36 -5.84 -5.66
CA GLU A 78 -8.77 -6.21 -5.70
C GLU A 78 -9.66 -5.24 -4.91
N GLY A 79 -9.21 -4.80 -3.74
CA GLY A 79 -9.90 -3.79 -2.93
C GLY A 79 -10.08 -2.49 -3.70
N ILE A 80 -9.02 -2.01 -4.36
CA ILE A 80 -9.07 -0.82 -5.23
C ILE A 80 -10.06 -1.03 -6.36
N ARG A 81 -10.01 -2.17 -7.07
CA ARG A 81 -10.97 -2.48 -8.15
C ARG A 81 -12.42 -2.46 -7.65
N LYS A 82 -12.68 -2.99 -6.46
CA LYS A 82 -14.02 -2.99 -5.84
C LYS A 82 -14.46 -1.56 -5.49
N ALA A 83 -13.58 -0.77 -4.87
CA ALA A 83 -13.87 0.63 -4.52
C ALA A 83 -14.16 1.48 -5.77
N MET A 84 -13.45 1.25 -6.87
CA MET A 84 -13.68 1.96 -8.14
C MET A 84 -14.99 1.58 -8.82
N LYS A 85 -15.50 0.35 -8.61
CA LYS A 85 -16.79 -0.10 -9.15
C LYS A 85 -18.00 0.40 -8.36
N ASN A 86 -17.80 0.70 -7.08
CA ASN A 86 -18.81 1.27 -6.19
C ASN A 86 -18.35 2.66 -5.73
N PRO A 87 -18.27 3.65 -6.63
CA PRO A 87 -17.88 4.99 -6.24
C PRO A 87 -18.85 5.48 -5.16
N ILE A 88 -18.31 6.02 -4.06
CA ILE A 88 -19.12 6.69 -3.05
C ILE A 88 -19.85 7.82 -3.78
N HIS A 89 -21.14 7.64 -4.06
CA HIS A 89 -21.96 8.70 -4.60
C HIS A 89 -22.00 9.81 -3.56
N SER A 90 -21.34 10.92 -3.87
CA SER A 90 -21.54 12.17 -3.14
C SER A 90 -23.00 12.56 -3.35
N ASN A 91 -23.85 12.34 -2.34
CA ASN A 91 -25.13 13.04 -2.24
C ASN A 91 -24.80 14.54 -2.14
N LYS A 92 -24.82 15.22 -3.28
CA LYS A 92 -24.98 16.68 -3.35
C LYS A 92 -26.45 16.99 -3.48
#